data_AF-S4RL33-F1
#
_entry.id   AF-S4RL33-F1
#
_cell.length_a   1.000
_cell.length_b   1.000
_cell.length_c   1.000
_cell.angle_alpha   90.00
_cell.angle_beta   90.00
_cell.angle_gamma   90.00
#
_symmetry.space_group_name_H-M   'P 1'
#
loop_
_entity.id
_entity.type
_entity.pdbx_description
1 polymer ?
#
loop_
_entity_poly.entity_id
_entity_poly.type
_entity_poly.pdbx_seq_one_letter_code
_entity_poly.pdbx_strand_id
1 'polypeptide(L)'
;MYGRCSGNEIYHIRLGESKFFGEYEGKSFTFAAFHSHKKYGVCLIGVRQEDKRSMLLNPGPRHIMATSDTCFYINITKEENSAFIFKQHEQQKKGLSNGSATRGARIPVQSILASLGSVAMDLHGTEPSQAAPPADVHVPAGPTSEAGAGRSLSLPAERSGTGRRPSIAPVLEVADPVLQAEPSDPFNDPSEDEANQSDEEGTVNFDYIMGYPPNSPYIGSSPTLCHLLRKRAPFCCLRLDKGCAHYSYEDAKAYSFKNKLIIVSAETAGNGLYTFIVPLRAYYRPHRELNPIVLLLDNPPDCHFLEAICCFPMVYYMVGSID
;
A
#
# COMPACT_ATOMS: atom_id res chain seq x y z
N MET A 1 -11.88 10.92 5.35
CA MET A 1 -10.97 10.73 4.21
C MET A 1 -10.58 9.27 3.98
N TYR A 2 -10.22 8.50 5.02
CA TYR A 2 -9.76 7.10 4.89
C TYR A 2 -10.70 6.20 4.05
N GLY A 3 -12.01 6.20 4.31
CA GLY A 3 -12.98 5.39 3.55
C GLY A 3 -13.24 5.85 2.10
N ARG A 4 -12.78 7.05 1.71
CA ARG A 4 -12.91 7.54 0.31
C ARG A 4 -11.70 7.13 -0.52
N CYS A 5 -10.51 7.13 0.07
CA CYS A 5 -9.28 6.72 -0.61
C CYS A 5 -9.11 5.19 -0.69
N SER A 6 -9.89 4.42 0.07
CA SER A 6 -9.89 2.96 0.02
C SER A 6 -10.51 2.38 -1.25
N GLY A 7 -11.32 3.15 -1.97
CA GLY A 7 -11.92 2.75 -3.25
C GLY A 7 -10.97 2.92 -4.44
N ASN A 8 -9.71 3.31 -4.21
CA ASN A 8 -8.73 3.43 -5.28
C ASN A 8 -8.32 2.05 -5.80
N GLU A 9 -8.43 1.88 -7.11
CA GLU A 9 -8.05 0.66 -7.83
C GLU A 9 -7.02 0.99 -8.92
N ILE A 10 -6.27 -0.02 -9.35
CA ILE A 10 -5.32 0.11 -10.46
C ILE A 10 -6.04 -0.26 -11.76
N TYR A 11 -6.02 0.66 -12.72
CA TYR A 11 -6.55 0.47 -14.05
C TYR A 11 -5.46 0.60 -15.10
N HIS A 12 -5.76 0.15 -16.32
CA HIS A 12 -4.91 0.36 -17.49
C HIS A 12 -5.71 0.90 -18.67
N ILE A 13 -5.07 1.72 -19.51
CA ILE A 13 -5.65 2.26 -20.74
C ILE A 13 -4.53 2.53 -21.75
N ARG A 14 -4.83 2.44 -23.05
CA ARG A 14 -3.89 2.90 -24.08
C ARG A 14 -3.87 4.42 -24.11
N LEU A 15 -2.68 5.03 -24.23
CA LEU A 15 -2.53 6.48 -24.15
C LEU A 15 -3.39 7.22 -25.17
N GLY A 16 -3.40 6.76 -26.43
CA GLY A 16 -4.18 7.37 -27.50
C GLY A 16 -5.70 7.27 -27.32
N GLU A 17 -6.17 6.33 -26.49
CA GLU A 17 -7.60 6.14 -26.18
C GLU A 17 -8.01 6.91 -24.92
N SER A 18 -7.04 7.42 -24.17
CA SER A 18 -7.27 8.11 -22.90
C SER A 18 -7.55 9.60 -23.10
N LYS A 19 -8.62 10.08 -22.50
CA LYS A 19 -8.93 11.49 -22.27
C LYS A 19 -8.11 12.08 -21.11
N PHE A 20 -7.64 11.25 -20.18
CA PHE A 20 -6.72 11.67 -19.12
C PHE A 20 -5.32 11.91 -19.65
N PHE A 21 -4.80 11.00 -20.47
CA PHE A 21 -3.39 10.99 -20.86
C PHE A 21 -3.12 11.36 -22.32
N GLY A 22 -4.13 11.31 -23.20
CA GLY A 22 -3.95 11.49 -24.64
C GLY A 22 -3.36 12.85 -25.03
N GLU A 23 -3.58 13.90 -24.24
CA GLU A 23 -2.97 15.22 -24.47
C GLU A 23 -1.47 15.29 -24.14
N TYR A 24 -0.91 14.24 -23.53
CA TYR A 24 0.50 14.15 -23.14
C TYR A 24 1.32 13.21 -24.04
N GLU A 25 0.81 12.87 -25.22
CA GLU A 25 1.61 12.22 -26.26
C GLU A 25 2.88 13.04 -26.56
N GLY A 26 4.03 12.37 -26.67
CA GLY A 26 5.31 13.03 -26.93
C GLY A 26 5.88 13.81 -25.74
N LYS A 27 5.23 13.78 -24.57
CA LYS A 27 5.76 14.33 -23.31
C LYS A 27 6.42 13.22 -22.48
N SER A 28 7.21 13.63 -21.48
CA SER A 28 7.82 12.68 -20.55
C SER A 28 6.76 12.07 -19.62
N PHE A 29 7.01 10.86 -19.14
CA PHE A 29 6.19 10.19 -18.13
C PHE A 29 5.95 11.07 -16.90
N THR A 30 7.02 11.71 -16.39
CA THR A 30 6.96 12.58 -15.21
C THR A 30 6.08 13.81 -15.44
N PHE A 31 6.15 14.41 -16.63
CA PHE A 31 5.30 15.53 -17.00
C PHE A 31 3.82 15.13 -17.03
N ALA A 32 3.50 14.01 -17.68
CA ALA A 32 2.13 13.51 -17.76
C ALA A 32 1.56 13.15 -16.38
N ALA A 33 2.34 12.47 -15.53
CA ALA A 33 1.92 12.09 -14.19
C ALA A 33 1.56 13.30 -13.31
N PHE A 34 2.36 14.37 -13.36
CA PHE A 34 2.09 15.60 -12.62
C PHE A 34 0.82 16.29 -13.09
N HIS A 35 0.67 16.49 -14.41
CA HIS A 35 -0.46 17.23 -14.97
C HIS A 35 -1.77 16.44 -14.89
N SER A 36 -1.74 15.10 -15.07
CA SER A 36 -2.92 14.25 -14.91
C SER A 36 -3.43 14.26 -13.47
N HIS A 37 -2.53 14.24 -12.48
CA HIS A 37 -2.90 14.32 -11.08
C HIS A 37 -3.47 15.71 -10.74
N LYS A 38 -2.83 16.79 -11.21
CA LYS A 38 -3.30 18.17 -10.98
C LYS A 38 -4.66 18.44 -11.62
N LYS A 39 -4.91 17.90 -12.80
CA LYS A 39 -6.12 18.19 -13.60
C LYS A 39 -7.30 17.26 -13.28
N TYR A 40 -7.03 15.98 -13.08
CA TYR A 40 -8.06 14.94 -12.93
C TYR A 40 -8.01 14.20 -11.60
N GLY A 41 -6.96 14.40 -10.78
CA GLY A 41 -6.74 13.62 -9.56
C GLY A 41 -6.29 12.18 -9.83
N VAL A 42 -5.82 11.88 -11.04
CA VAL A 42 -5.44 10.52 -11.47
C VAL A 42 -3.92 10.35 -11.35
N CYS A 43 -3.50 9.30 -10.64
CA CYS A 43 -2.08 9.02 -10.38
C CYS A 43 -1.54 7.97 -11.36
N LEU A 44 -0.64 8.35 -12.26
CA LEU A 44 0.05 7.44 -13.17
C LEU A 44 1.20 6.73 -12.46
N ILE A 45 1.24 5.39 -12.52
CA ILE A 45 2.24 4.56 -11.80
C ILE A 45 3.28 3.98 -12.74
N GLY A 46 2.88 3.67 -13.98
CA GLY A 46 3.75 2.95 -14.90
C GLY A 46 3.21 2.88 -16.30
N VAL A 47 4.02 2.31 -17.18
CA VAL A 47 3.75 2.23 -18.61
C VAL A 47 4.31 0.93 -19.17
N ARG A 48 3.63 0.38 -20.18
CA ARG A 48 4.12 -0.75 -20.97
C ARG A 48 4.08 -0.35 -22.43
N GLN A 49 5.24 -0.38 -23.06
CA GLN A 49 5.37 -0.15 -24.50
C GLN A 49 4.76 -1.31 -25.28
N GLU A 50 4.15 -1.04 -26.43
CA GLU A 50 3.49 -2.07 -27.25
C GLU A 50 4.46 -3.19 -27.67
N ASP A 51 5.69 -2.81 -28.04
CA ASP A 51 6.74 -3.75 -28.46
C ASP A 51 7.30 -4.58 -27.30
N LYS A 52 7.10 -4.17 -26.05
CA LYS A 52 7.67 -4.80 -24.87
C LYS A 52 6.60 -5.41 -23.97
N ARG A 53 6.79 -6.68 -23.63
CA ARG A 53 5.91 -7.35 -22.65
C ARG A 53 6.12 -6.88 -21.21
N SER A 54 7.25 -6.24 -20.91
CA SER A 54 7.60 -5.77 -19.56
C SER A 54 6.94 -4.44 -19.22
N MET A 55 6.31 -4.37 -18.05
CA MET A 55 5.85 -3.10 -17.47
C MET A 55 7.03 -2.35 -16.84
N LEU A 56 7.07 -1.03 -17.01
CA LEU A 56 8.01 -0.13 -16.37
C LEU A 56 7.26 0.64 -15.27
N LEU A 57 7.73 0.51 -14.03
CA LEU A 57 7.18 1.25 -12.89
C LEU A 57 7.97 2.53 -12.68
N ASN A 58 7.27 3.65 -12.62
CA ASN A 58 7.81 5.01 -12.50
C ASN A 58 9.06 5.28 -13.38
N PRO A 59 8.93 5.21 -14.72
CA PRO A 59 10.00 5.62 -15.61
C PRO A 59 10.45 7.07 -15.35
N GLY A 60 11.76 7.31 -15.39
CA GLY A 60 12.31 8.66 -15.27
C GLY A 60 11.95 9.58 -16.46
N PRO A 61 12.40 10.85 -16.44
CA PRO A 61 12.04 11.86 -17.43
C PRO A 61 12.50 11.52 -18.87
N ARG A 62 13.48 10.61 -19.00
CA ARG A 62 13.95 10.10 -20.30
C ARG A 62 12.90 9.26 -21.05
N HIS A 63 11.88 8.74 -20.35
CA HIS A 63 10.83 7.98 -20.99
C HIS A 63 9.78 8.92 -21.58
N ILE A 64 9.67 8.92 -22.91
CA ILE A 64 8.67 9.69 -23.66
C ILE A 64 7.48 8.78 -23.96
N MET A 65 6.27 9.29 -23.71
CA MET A 65 5.04 8.53 -23.88
C MET A 65 4.59 8.49 -25.35
N ALA A 66 4.22 7.30 -25.83
CA ALA A 66 3.69 7.08 -27.17
C ALA A 66 2.19 6.76 -27.14
N THR A 67 1.48 7.04 -28.25
CA THR A 67 0.03 6.77 -28.39
C THR A 67 -0.35 5.31 -28.20
N SER A 68 0.51 4.38 -28.58
CA SER A 68 0.27 2.94 -28.43
C SER A 68 0.58 2.39 -27.04
N ASP A 69 1.23 3.17 -26.16
CA ASP A 69 1.63 2.73 -24.84
C ASP A 69 0.42 2.43 -23.95
N THR A 70 0.51 1.34 -23.18
CA THR A 70 -0.44 1.05 -22.11
C THR A 70 -0.02 1.76 -20.83
N CYS A 71 -0.81 2.72 -20.38
CA CYS A 71 -0.62 3.45 -19.12
C CYS A 71 -1.32 2.73 -17.97
N PHE A 72 -0.66 2.63 -16.81
CA PHE A 72 -1.22 2.06 -15.58
C PHE A 72 -1.38 3.17 -14.53
N TYR A 73 -2.59 3.34 -14.00
CA TYR A 73 -2.93 4.44 -13.11
C TYR A 73 -3.82 3.99 -11.94
N ILE A 74 -3.77 4.74 -10.84
CA ILE A 74 -4.68 4.61 -9.71
C ILE A 74 -5.78 5.65 -9.82
N ASN A 75 -7.02 5.20 -9.68
CA ASN A 75 -8.18 6.06 -9.49
C ASN A 75 -9.31 5.31 -8.77
N ILE A 76 -10.32 6.03 -8.28
CA ILE A 76 -11.52 5.43 -7.69
C ILE A 76 -12.42 4.78 -8.76
N THR A 77 -12.49 5.36 -9.95
CA THR A 77 -13.33 4.87 -11.04
C THR A 77 -12.53 4.71 -12.32
N LYS A 78 -12.79 3.62 -13.06
CA LYS A 78 -12.24 3.44 -14.41
C LYS A 78 -12.59 4.64 -15.29
N GLU A 79 -11.65 5.08 -16.13
CA GLU A 79 -11.82 6.23 -17.01
C GLU A 79 -13.10 6.18 -17.86
N GLU A 80 -13.41 5.00 -18.43
CA GLU A 80 -14.62 4.77 -19.24
C GLU A 80 -15.93 5.09 -18.49
N ASN A 81 -15.94 4.90 -17.17
CA ASN A 81 -17.08 5.18 -16.30
C ASN A 81 -17.04 6.59 -15.70
N SER A 82 -15.96 7.34 -15.93
CA SER A 82 -15.67 8.62 -15.29
C SER A 82 -16.30 9.82 -16.02
N ALA A 83 -17.40 9.62 -16.76
CA ALA A 83 -18.11 10.67 -17.51
C ALA A 83 -18.50 11.88 -16.63
N PHE A 84 -18.63 11.69 -15.32
CA PHE A 84 -18.88 12.76 -14.34
C PHE A 84 -17.69 13.71 -14.16
N ILE A 85 -16.45 13.20 -14.09
CA ILE A 85 -15.23 14.01 -13.89
C ILE A 85 -15.06 14.99 -15.07
N PHE A 86 -15.33 14.52 -16.28
CA PHE A 86 -15.25 15.36 -17.48
C PHE A 86 -16.35 16.44 -17.53
N LYS A 87 -17.59 16.14 -17.11
CA LYS A 87 -18.67 17.13 -17.06
C LYS A 87 -18.37 18.26 -16.08
N GLN A 88 -17.80 17.95 -14.92
CA GLN A 88 -17.44 18.96 -13.92
C GLN A 88 -16.29 19.86 -14.39
N HIS A 89 -15.30 19.29 -15.07
CA HIS A 89 -14.18 20.05 -15.62
C HIS A 89 -14.56 20.89 -16.86
N GLU A 90 -15.45 20.40 -17.74
CA GLU A 90 -16.00 21.22 -18.84
C GLU A 90 -16.81 22.42 -18.33
N GLN A 91 -17.56 22.26 -17.24
CA GLN A 91 -18.27 23.37 -16.60
C GLN A 91 -17.31 24.40 -16.00
N GLN A 92 -16.18 23.98 -15.42
CA GLN A 92 -15.13 24.90 -14.94
C GLN A 92 -14.43 25.64 -16.10
N LYS A 93 -14.13 24.96 -17.22
CA LYS A 93 -13.55 25.61 -18.42
C LYS A 93 -14.51 26.60 -19.09
N LYS A 94 -15.80 26.29 -19.17
CA LYS A 94 -16.84 27.20 -19.72
C LYS A 94 -17.15 28.38 -18.79
N GLY A 95 -16.85 28.28 -17.49
CA GLY A 95 -16.99 29.37 -16.53
C GLY A 95 -15.98 30.50 -16.67
N LEU A 96 -14.87 30.27 -17.40
CA LEU A 96 -13.83 31.29 -17.61
C LEU A 96 -13.91 32.00 -18.97
N SER A 97 -14.80 31.57 -19.88
CA SER A 97 -14.81 32.07 -21.26
C SER A 97 -15.99 32.97 -21.65
N ASN A 98 -16.94 33.28 -20.76
CA ASN A 98 -18.04 34.20 -21.08
C ASN A 98 -18.20 35.28 -20.00
N GLY A 99 -17.63 36.45 -20.28
CA GLY A 99 -17.99 37.68 -19.60
C GLY A 99 -19.39 38.14 -19.99
N SER A 100 -20.17 38.55 -18.98
CA SER A 100 -21.40 39.35 -19.04
C SER A 100 -22.69 38.65 -19.49
N ALA A 101 -23.53 38.28 -18.51
CA ALA A 101 -24.87 38.87 -18.34
C ALA A 101 -25.57 38.30 -17.09
N THR A 102 -26.04 39.20 -16.24
CA THR A 102 -26.90 38.94 -15.08
C THR A 102 -28.16 38.18 -15.45
N ARG A 103 -28.45 37.06 -14.77
CA ARG A 103 -29.83 36.60 -14.48
C ARG A 103 -29.83 35.48 -13.44
N GLY A 104 -30.35 35.77 -12.26
CA GLY A 104 -30.64 34.76 -11.25
C GLY A 104 -31.79 33.85 -11.70
N ALA A 105 -31.61 32.54 -11.60
CA ALA A 105 -32.69 31.56 -11.55
C ALA A 105 -32.18 30.19 -11.07
N ARG A 106 -32.55 29.85 -9.82
CA ARG A 106 -32.96 28.54 -9.29
C ARG A 106 -32.31 27.27 -9.85
N ILE A 107 -31.60 26.58 -8.96
CA ILE A 107 -31.27 25.15 -9.04
C ILE A 107 -32.60 24.35 -9.04
N PRO A 108 -32.91 23.54 -10.08
CA PRO A 108 -33.95 22.54 -9.97
C PRO A 108 -33.31 21.26 -9.42
N VAL A 109 -33.58 20.99 -8.16
CA VAL A 109 -33.48 19.64 -7.59
C VAL A 109 -34.65 18.85 -8.18
N GLN A 110 -34.35 17.94 -9.12
CA GLN A 110 -35.12 16.73 -9.53
C GLN A 110 -35.15 16.51 -11.06
N SER A 111 -34.28 15.62 -11.54
CA SER A 111 -34.61 14.58 -12.52
C SER A 111 -33.62 13.42 -12.31
N ILE A 112 -34.01 12.42 -11.50
CA ILE A 112 -34.55 11.11 -11.92
C ILE A 112 -33.44 10.27 -12.60
N LEU A 113 -32.77 9.36 -11.88
CA LEU A 113 -33.18 7.96 -11.60
C LEU A 113 -33.73 7.22 -12.84
N ALA A 114 -32.84 6.49 -13.52
CA ALA A 114 -33.12 5.23 -14.20
C ALA A 114 -31.98 4.29 -13.78
N SER A 115 -32.11 3.42 -12.78
CA SER A 115 -32.95 2.22 -12.64
C SER A 115 -32.64 1.13 -13.67
N LEU A 116 -31.86 0.13 -13.23
CA LEU A 116 -32.00 -1.33 -13.40
C LEU A 116 -31.15 -1.93 -12.25
N GLY A 117 -31.62 -2.75 -11.31
CA GLY A 117 -32.94 -3.30 -11.02
C GLY A 117 -32.84 -4.14 -9.74
N SER A 118 -33.90 -4.16 -8.94
CA SER A 118 -34.41 -5.34 -8.22
C SER A 118 -35.68 -4.93 -7.50
N VAL A 119 -36.76 -5.56 -7.93
CA VAL A 119 -38.13 -5.41 -7.43
C VAL A 119 -38.26 -6.10 -6.08
N ALA A 120 -38.98 -5.46 -5.17
CA ALA A 120 -39.79 -6.15 -4.18
C ALA A 120 -41.04 -5.30 -3.97
N MET A 121 -42.17 -5.85 -4.39
CA MET A 121 -43.50 -5.29 -4.13
C MET A 121 -43.85 -5.62 -2.69
N ASP A 122 -44.36 -4.64 -1.93
CA ASP A 122 -45.45 -4.94 -1.01
C ASP A 122 -46.33 -3.69 -0.87
N LEU A 123 -47.64 -3.91 -0.94
CA LEU A 123 -48.65 -2.91 -1.21
C LEU A 123 -49.72 -2.95 -0.13
N HIS A 124 -50.08 -1.75 0.35
CA HIS A 124 -51.16 -1.37 1.29
C HIS A 124 -50.88 -1.65 2.78
N GLY A 125 -51.18 -0.77 3.74
CA GLY A 125 -51.90 0.49 3.78
C GLY A 125 -52.05 0.89 5.26
N THR A 126 -52.10 2.18 5.54
CA THR A 126 -52.15 2.79 6.89
C THR A 126 -53.52 2.71 7.57
N GLU A 127 -53.56 2.12 8.78
CA GLU A 127 -54.37 2.40 10.02
C GLU A 127 -55.92 2.55 9.93
N PRO A 128 -56.75 2.55 11.02
CA PRO A 128 -56.51 2.43 12.48
C PRO A 128 -57.50 1.49 13.26
N SER A 129 -57.32 1.42 14.60
CA SER A 129 -58.38 1.26 15.64
C SER A 129 -58.74 -0.13 16.24
N GLN A 130 -58.62 -0.18 17.58
CA GLN A 130 -59.44 -0.87 18.60
C GLN A 130 -59.35 -2.39 18.90
N ALA A 131 -59.17 -2.63 20.21
CA ALA A 131 -59.77 -3.67 21.08
C ALA A 131 -59.30 -5.15 21.04
N ALA A 132 -58.59 -5.54 22.12
CA ALA A 132 -58.79 -6.68 23.04
C ALA A 132 -58.99 -8.16 22.54
N PRO A 133 -58.71 -9.17 23.41
CA PRO A 133 -58.17 -10.51 23.08
C PRO A 133 -59.26 -11.62 23.11
N PRO A 134 -59.05 -12.95 23.39
CA PRO A 134 -57.86 -13.84 23.49
C PRO A 134 -58.06 -15.25 22.81
N ALA A 135 -57.18 -16.23 23.16
CA ALA A 135 -57.41 -17.70 23.21
C ALA A 135 -57.39 -18.47 21.86
N ASP A 136 -56.96 -19.73 21.69
CA ASP A 136 -56.57 -20.84 22.58
C ASP A 136 -56.06 -22.03 21.71
N VAL A 137 -55.39 -23.03 22.34
CA VAL A 137 -55.39 -24.49 21.98
C VAL A 137 -54.57 -24.96 20.74
N HIS A 138 -53.89 -26.11 20.63
CA HIS A 138 -53.39 -27.26 21.42
C HIS A 138 -52.86 -28.26 20.33
N VAL A 139 -51.57 -28.68 20.26
CA VAL A 139 -50.97 -30.01 20.64
C VAL A 139 -51.54 -31.24 19.86
N PRO A 140 -50.91 -32.45 19.70
CA PRO A 140 -49.55 -32.99 19.99
C PRO A 140 -48.88 -33.78 18.81
N ALA A 141 -47.61 -34.22 18.98
CA ALA A 141 -47.17 -35.64 18.98
C ALA A 141 -45.62 -35.78 18.93
N GLY A 142 -45.02 -36.44 19.94
CA GLY A 142 -43.61 -36.90 19.96
C GLY A 142 -43.48 -38.40 19.54
N PRO A 143 -42.46 -39.18 19.97
CA PRO A 143 -41.27 -38.88 20.79
C PRO A 143 -39.94 -39.56 20.30
N THR A 144 -38.91 -39.60 21.19
CA THR A 144 -37.59 -40.33 21.20
C THR A 144 -36.35 -39.47 20.83
N SER A 145 -35.61 -38.87 21.79
CA SER A 145 -34.52 -39.40 22.68
C SER A 145 -33.17 -39.54 21.93
N GLU A 146 -32.01 -38.99 22.30
CA GLU A 146 -31.49 -38.33 23.51
C GLU A 146 -30.30 -37.38 23.21
N ALA A 147 -30.14 -36.40 24.11
CA ALA A 147 -28.90 -35.82 24.65
C ALA A 147 -27.91 -35.04 23.77
N GLY A 148 -27.79 -33.72 24.06
CA GLY A 148 -26.47 -33.07 24.07
C GLY A 148 -26.29 -31.62 23.62
N ALA A 149 -27.29 -30.72 23.68
CA ALA A 149 -27.01 -29.27 23.48
C ALA A 149 -27.97 -28.39 24.29
N GLY A 150 -27.42 -27.48 25.09
CA GLY A 150 -28.23 -26.49 25.80
C GLY A 150 -27.42 -25.53 26.65
N ARG A 151 -27.09 -24.36 26.11
CA ARG A 151 -27.03 -23.15 26.91
C ARG A 151 -27.45 -21.94 26.08
N SER A 152 -28.73 -21.63 26.24
CA SER A 152 -29.39 -20.37 25.91
C SER A 152 -28.65 -19.19 26.53
N LEU A 153 -28.45 -18.12 25.75
CA LEU A 153 -28.13 -16.80 26.26
C LEU A 153 -29.09 -15.80 25.63
N SER A 154 -29.85 -15.18 26.49
CA SER A 154 -30.85 -14.14 26.28
C SER A 154 -30.23 -12.80 25.84
N LEU A 155 -31.03 -11.98 25.14
CA LEU A 155 -30.74 -10.58 24.85
C LEU A 155 -30.98 -9.74 26.11
N PRO A 156 -30.08 -8.81 26.50
CA PRO A 156 -30.34 -7.88 27.58
C PRO A 156 -31.24 -6.72 27.11
N ALA A 157 -32.08 -6.26 28.04
CA ALA A 157 -33.10 -5.25 27.88
C ALA A 157 -32.55 -3.84 27.60
N GLU A 158 -33.24 -3.13 26.70
CA GLU A 158 -33.15 -1.69 26.49
C GLU A 158 -33.54 -0.93 27.78
N ARG A 159 -32.61 -0.13 28.31
CA ARG A 159 -32.96 0.94 29.25
C ARG A 159 -32.28 2.24 28.83
N SER A 160 -33.15 3.19 28.50
CA SER A 160 -32.94 4.63 28.32
C SER A 160 -31.74 5.20 29.10
N GLY A 161 -30.81 5.79 28.35
CA GLY A 161 -29.64 6.48 28.87
C GLY A 161 -29.00 7.33 27.79
N THR A 162 -29.33 8.61 27.81
CA THR A 162 -28.70 9.67 27.00
C THR A 162 -27.17 9.65 27.12
N GLY A 163 -26.47 9.93 26.00
CA GLY A 163 -25.04 10.27 26.01
C GLY A 163 -24.11 9.19 25.41
N ARG A 164 -24.00 9.17 24.08
CA ARG A 164 -22.91 8.49 23.38
C ARG A 164 -21.58 9.16 23.77
N ARG A 165 -20.71 8.46 24.49
CA ARG A 165 -19.29 8.83 24.67
C ARG A 165 -18.54 8.60 23.34
N PRO A 166 -17.90 9.61 22.73
CA PRO A 166 -16.96 9.39 21.65
C PRO A 166 -15.62 8.86 22.22
N SER A 167 -15.19 7.71 21.70
CA SER A 167 -13.83 7.18 21.88
C SER A 167 -12.97 7.76 20.77
N ILE A 168 -12.30 8.90 21.02
CA ILE A 168 -11.13 9.48 20.33
C ILE A 168 -10.94 10.91 20.87
N ALA A 169 -9.70 11.25 21.25
CA ALA A 169 -9.35 12.59 21.72
C ALA A 169 -9.30 13.61 20.55
N PRO A 170 -9.64 14.89 20.77
CA PRO A 170 -9.61 15.92 19.74
C PRO A 170 -8.16 16.28 19.35
N VAL A 171 -7.87 16.23 18.05
CA VAL A 171 -6.62 16.71 17.47
C VAL A 171 -6.73 18.23 17.31
N LEU A 172 -5.82 18.96 17.95
CA LEU A 172 -5.71 20.42 17.84
C LEU A 172 -5.37 20.82 16.39
N GLU A 173 -6.27 21.58 15.77
CA GLU A 173 -5.99 22.38 14.58
C GLU A 173 -5.13 23.59 15.00
N VAL A 174 -3.93 23.71 14.41
CA VAL A 174 -3.16 24.95 14.44
C VAL A 174 -3.18 25.53 13.04
N ALA A 175 -3.72 26.74 12.94
CA ALA A 175 -3.80 27.53 11.73
C ALA A 175 -2.42 28.08 11.32
N ASP A 176 -2.17 28.07 10.01
CA ASP A 176 -1.10 28.81 9.34
C ASP A 176 -1.22 30.32 9.62
N PRO A 177 -0.07 30.99 9.74
CA PRO A 177 0.09 32.25 9.04
C PRO A 177 1.47 32.30 8.38
N VAL A 178 1.52 32.28 7.04
CA VAL A 178 2.24 33.26 6.19
C VAL A 178 1.92 32.89 4.72
N LEU A 179 0.92 33.57 4.16
CA LEU A 179 0.84 33.84 2.73
C LEU A 179 1.37 35.26 2.52
N GLN A 180 2.59 35.38 2.00
CA GLN A 180 3.07 36.57 1.31
C GLN A 180 4.37 36.23 0.54
N ALA A 181 4.21 35.78 -0.71
CA ALA A 181 5.26 35.87 -1.73
C ALA A 181 4.60 35.98 -3.11
N GLU A 182 4.94 37.06 -3.79
CA GLU A 182 4.50 37.54 -5.12
C GLU A 182 5.08 36.67 -6.28
N PRO A 183 4.61 36.85 -7.54
CA PRO A 183 4.68 35.83 -8.58
C PRO A 183 6.09 35.73 -9.19
N SER A 184 6.62 34.51 -9.26
CA SER A 184 7.91 34.19 -9.90
C SER A 184 7.69 33.50 -11.24
N ASP A 185 8.34 34.06 -12.28
CA ASP A 185 8.34 33.72 -13.71
C ASP A 185 8.76 32.25 -14.01
N PRO A 186 8.14 31.51 -14.97
CA PRO A 186 8.35 30.07 -15.11
C PRO A 186 9.52 29.65 -16.01
N PHE A 187 10.59 30.45 -16.11
CA PHE A 187 11.77 30.12 -16.93
C PHE A 187 13.10 30.25 -16.18
N ASN A 188 13.15 29.82 -14.92
CA ASN A 188 14.43 29.66 -14.25
C ASN A 188 14.55 28.22 -13.73
N ASP A 189 15.28 27.42 -14.51
CA ASP A 189 15.71 26.06 -14.24
C ASP A 189 16.99 26.12 -13.40
N PRO A 190 16.97 25.79 -12.09
CA PRO A 190 18.18 25.57 -11.33
C PRO A 190 18.48 24.07 -11.37
N SER A 191 19.22 23.69 -12.40
CA SER A 191 20.25 22.65 -12.42
C SER A 191 20.04 21.42 -11.53
N GLU A 192 19.78 20.29 -12.18
CA GLU A 192 20.07 18.95 -11.67
C GLU A 192 21.59 18.81 -11.44
N ASP A 193 22.04 19.10 -10.22
CA ASP A 193 23.36 18.70 -9.74
C ASP A 193 23.21 17.40 -8.92
N GLU A 194 22.97 16.30 -9.62
CA GLU A 194 23.27 14.95 -9.12
C GLU A 194 24.80 14.78 -9.13
N ALA A 195 25.46 15.59 -8.31
CA ALA A 195 26.86 15.42 -7.98
C ALA A 195 26.98 14.14 -7.16
N ASN A 196 27.45 13.11 -7.86
CA ASN A 196 28.05 11.89 -7.35
C ASN A 196 28.81 12.16 -6.03
N GLN A 197 28.15 11.98 -4.88
CA GLN A 197 28.78 12.04 -3.55
C GLN A 197 29.70 10.83 -3.42
N SER A 198 30.93 11.03 -3.88
CA SER A 198 32.07 10.16 -3.64
C SER A 198 32.53 10.39 -2.20
N ASP A 199 31.81 9.77 -1.26
CA ASP A 199 32.25 9.70 0.12
C ASP A 199 33.33 8.61 0.25
N GLU A 200 34.56 8.96 -0.15
CA GLU A 200 35.75 8.40 0.47
C GLU A 200 36.03 9.17 1.77
N GLU A 201 35.50 8.69 2.89
CA GLU A 201 36.12 8.91 4.20
C GLU A 201 35.87 7.71 5.12
N GLY A 202 36.97 7.17 5.63
CA GLY A 202 37.07 5.79 6.09
C GLY A 202 36.25 5.46 7.34
N THR A 203 35.50 4.36 7.27
CA THR A 203 35.15 3.56 8.45
C THR A 203 34.82 2.13 8.01
N VAL A 204 35.79 1.21 8.17
CA VAL A 204 35.69 -0.24 7.92
C VAL A 204 34.97 -0.65 6.63
N ASN A 205 35.75 -0.88 5.57
CA ASN A 205 35.38 -1.71 4.42
C ASN A 205 34.93 -3.08 4.96
N PHE A 206 33.66 -3.22 5.32
CA PHE A 206 33.01 -4.50 5.20
C PHE A 206 32.84 -4.71 3.71
N ASP A 207 33.52 -5.73 3.19
CA ASP A 207 33.62 -6.08 1.78
C ASP A 207 32.25 -6.40 1.17
N TYR A 208 31.41 -5.40 0.93
CA TYR A 208 30.14 -5.60 0.26
C TYR A 208 30.36 -5.54 -1.25
N ILE A 209 29.83 -6.54 -1.95
CA ILE A 209 29.79 -6.60 -3.39
C ILE A 209 28.34 -6.64 -3.85
N MET A 210 28.06 -5.98 -4.96
CA MET A 210 26.77 -6.09 -5.61
C MET A 210 26.73 -7.37 -6.43
N GLY A 211 25.76 -8.24 -6.14
CA GLY A 211 25.66 -9.51 -6.84
C GLY A 211 24.32 -10.19 -6.65
N TYR A 212 24.12 -11.24 -7.44
CA TYR A 212 22.98 -12.13 -7.25
C TYR A 212 23.34 -13.19 -6.20
N PRO A 213 22.48 -13.43 -5.20
CA PRO A 213 22.72 -14.49 -4.22
C PRO A 213 22.95 -15.84 -4.93
N PRO A 214 24.06 -16.55 -4.64
CA PRO A 214 24.43 -17.75 -5.39
C PRO A 214 23.50 -18.94 -5.13
N ASN A 215 22.88 -18.97 -3.94
CA ASN A 215 22.05 -20.07 -3.48
C ASN A 215 20.62 -19.54 -3.26
N SER A 216 19.76 -19.71 -4.27
CA SER A 216 18.32 -19.50 -4.11
C SER A 216 17.70 -20.77 -3.53
N PRO A 217 17.03 -20.73 -2.37
CA PRO A 217 16.47 -21.92 -1.73
C PRO A 217 15.22 -22.47 -2.44
N TYR A 218 14.73 -21.78 -3.49
CA TYR A 218 13.55 -22.18 -4.25
C TYR A 218 13.72 -21.97 -5.77
N ILE A 219 13.29 -22.96 -6.56
CA ILE A 219 13.31 -22.92 -8.02
C ILE A 219 12.25 -21.94 -8.51
N GLY A 220 12.64 -20.95 -9.32
CA GLY A 220 11.72 -19.95 -9.88
C GLY A 220 11.69 -18.62 -9.13
N SER A 221 12.56 -18.41 -8.12
CA SER A 221 12.74 -17.08 -7.55
C SER A 221 13.35 -16.13 -8.58
N SER A 222 12.76 -14.95 -8.76
CA SER A 222 13.34 -13.93 -9.62
C SER A 222 14.63 -13.37 -8.99
N PRO A 223 15.77 -13.42 -9.67
CA PRO A 223 17.03 -12.98 -9.11
C PRO A 223 16.98 -11.47 -8.87
N THR A 224 17.23 -11.05 -7.62
CA THR A 224 17.34 -9.64 -7.24
C THR A 224 18.79 -9.34 -6.96
N LEU A 225 19.28 -8.22 -7.50
CA LEU A 225 20.63 -7.74 -7.21
C LEU A 225 20.67 -7.22 -5.77
N CYS A 226 21.55 -7.80 -4.95
CA CYS A 226 21.63 -7.53 -3.53
C CYS A 226 23.05 -7.13 -3.11
N HIS A 227 23.13 -6.48 -1.95
CA HIS A 227 24.37 -6.31 -1.21
C HIS A 227 24.78 -7.65 -0.61
N LEU A 228 25.93 -8.18 -1.01
CA LEU A 228 26.46 -9.47 -0.56
C LEU A 228 27.82 -9.31 0.09
N LEU A 229 28.17 -10.21 1.01
CA LEU A 229 29.51 -10.31 1.57
C LEU A 229 30.47 -10.93 0.54
N ARG A 230 31.65 -10.32 0.36
CA ARG A 230 32.71 -10.85 -0.51
C ARG A 230 33.19 -12.23 -0.06
N LYS A 231 33.25 -12.46 1.25
CA LYS A 231 33.50 -13.77 1.85
C LYS A 231 32.24 -14.21 2.60
N ARG A 232 31.74 -15.40 2.29
CA ARG A 232 30.58 -16.00 2.98
C ARG A 232 30.87 -16.08 4.48
N ALA A 233 29.90 -15.64 5.28
CA ALA A 233 30.00 -15.74 6.73
C ALA A 233 29.94 -17.23 7.15
N PRO A 234 30.83 -17.71 8.03
CA PRO A 234 30.75 -19.07 8.53
C PRO A 234 29.49 -19.22 9.41
N PHE A 235 28.88 -20.41 9.42
CA PHE A 235 27.61 -20.65 10.12
C PHE A 235 27.63 -20.30 11.60
N CYS A 236 28.77 -20.46 12.27
CA CYS A 236 28.94 -20.09 13.67
C CYS A 236 28.80 -18.57 13.92
N CYS A 237 29.11 -17.71 12.94
CA CYS A 237 28.98 -16.25 13.07
C CYS A 237 27.58 -15.73 12.80
N LEU A 238 26.71 -16.55 12.20
CA LEU A 238 25.30 -16.18 12.01
C LEU A 238 24.50 -16.33 13.30
N ARG A 239 24.98 -17.13 14.25
CA ARG A 239 24.33 -17.42 15.52
C ARG A 239 24.74 -16.40 16.59
N LEU A 240 23.78 -15.71 17.21
CA LEU A 240 24.07 -14.68 18.23
C LEU A 240 24.08 -15.20 19.67
N ASP A 241 23.27 -16.21 19.99
CA ASP A 241 23.12 -16.73 21.37
C ASP A 241 24.35 -17.50 21.86
N LYS A 242 25.31 -17.81 20.98
CA LYS A 242 26.55 -18.49 21.33
C LYS A 242 27.73 -17.79 20.70
N GLY A 243 28.67 -17.34 21.53
CA GLY A 243 29.96 -16.88 21.07
C GLY A 243 30.70 -17.98 20.28
N CYS A 244 31.47 -17.58 19.28
CA CYS A 244 32.34 -18.45 18.50
C CYS A 244 33.79 -17.94 18.53
N ALA A 245 34.73 -18.72 18.01
CA ALA A 245 36.15 -18.32 17.96
C ALA A 245 36.41 -17.04 17.14
N HIS A 246 35.48 -16.63 16.28
CA HIS A 246 35.57 -15.38 15.51
C HIS A 246 35.03 -14.17 16.29
N TYR A 247 33.94 -14.36 17.05
CA TYR A 247 33.27 -13.32 17.82
C TYR A 247 32.75 -13.92 19.13
N SER A 248 33.28 -13.45 20.25
CA SER A 248 32.94 -13.95 21.59
C SER A 248 31.74 -13.24 22.23
N TYR A 249 30.87 -12.64 21.43
CA TYR A 249 29.71 -11.90 21.90
C TYR A 249 28.50 -12.83 22.01
N GLU A 250 27.90 -12.91 23.19
CA GLU A 250 26.69 -13.70 23.46
C GLU A 250 25.40 -12.87 23.36
N ASP A 251 25.53 -11.54 23.48
CA ASP A 251 24.41 -10.61 23.38
C ASP A 251 24.45 -9.84 22.06
N ALA A 252 23.27 -9.73 21.42
CA ALA A 252 23.08 -8.84 20.26
C ALA A 252 23.45 -7.37 20.57
N LYS A 253 23.33 -6.94 21.83
CA LYS A 253 23.73 -5.59 22.27
C LYS A 253 25.22 -5.36 22.17
N ALA A 254 26.05 -6.39 22.40
CA ALA A 254 27.50 -6.26 22.34
C ALA A 254 28.00 -6.00 20.92
N TYR A 255 27.24 -6.43 19.89
CA TYR A 255 27.53 -6.12 18.49
C TYR A 255 27.40 -4.63 18.14
N SER A 256 26.80 -3.81 19.02
CA SER A 256 26.74 -2.34 18.88
C SER A 256 26.28 -1.89 17.49
N PHE A 257 25.17 -2.46 17.01
CA PHE A 257 24.62 -2.13 15.69
C PHE A 257 24.36 -0.62 15.56
N LYS A 258 24.87 -0.03 14.47
CA LYS A 258 24.71 1.41 14.18
C LYS A 258 23.26 1.80 13.92
N ASN A 259 22.55 0.96 13.15
CA ASN A 259 21.16 1.18 12.74
C ASN A 259 20.19 0.39 13.63
N LYS A 260 18.91 0.79 13.60
CA LYS A 260 17.85 0.11 14.34
C LYS A 260 17.73 -1.35 13.89
N LEU A 261 17.63 -2.25 14.85
CA LEU A 261 17.51 -3.69 14.59
C LEU A 261 16.10 -4.06 14.15
N ILE A 262 15.99 -4.97 13.18
CA ILE A 262 14.76 -5.67 12.81
C ILE A 262 14.81 -7.06 13.44
N ILE A 263 13.80 -7.41 14.25
CA ILE A 263 13.63 -8.76 14.80
C ILE A 263 12.45 -9.45 14.12
N VAL A 264 12.62 -10.70 13.70
CA VAL A 264 11.58 -11.51 13.08
C VAL A 264 11.47 -12.81 13.86
N SER A 265 10.29 -13.13 14.37
CA SER A 265 10.02 -14.39 15.07
C SER A 265 9.30 -15.37 14.16
N ALA A 266 9.76 -16.62 14.13
CA ALA A 266 9.11 -17.69 13.38
C ALA A 266 9.41 -19.06 14.03
N GLU A 267 8.52 -20.02 13.87
CA GLU A 267 8.71 -21.37 14.41
C GLU A 267 9.88 -22.11 13.73
N THR A 268 9.99 -21.98 12.41
CA THR A 268 11.02 -22.64 11.60
C THR A 268 11.58 -21.69 10.54
N ALA A 269 12.85 -21.89 10.19
CA ALA A 269 13.45 -21.19 9.06
C ALA A 269 12.98 -21.81 7.75
N GLY A 270 12.47 -20.98 6.84
CA GLY A 270 11.99 -21.43 5.53
C GLY A 270 12.10 -20.37 4.45
N ASN A 271 11.67 -20.73 3.24
CA ASN A 271 11.75 -19.89 2.04
C ASN A 271 11.05 -18.53 2.18
N GLY A 272 10.04 -18.43 3.04
CA GLY A 272 9.38 -17.17 3.36
C GLY A 272 10.34 -16.14 3.98
N LEU A 273 11.21 -16.57 4.90
CA LEU A 273 12.21 -15.69 5.51
C LEU A 273 13.28 -15.25 4.51
N TYR A 274 13.65 -16.12 3.56
CA TYR A 274 14.56 -15.72 2.48
C TYR A 274 13.93 -14.63 1.60
N THR A 275 12.66 -14.80 1.21
CA THR A 275 11.88 -13.80 0.45
C THR A 275 11.71 -12.50 1.24
N PHE A 276 11.70 -12.55 2.57
CA PHE A 276 11.70 -11.38 3.45
C PHE A 276 13.05 -10.63 3.44
N ILE A 277 14.17 -11.35 3.48
CA ILE A 277 15.51 -10.76 3.55
C ILE A 277 15.90 -10.08 2.22
N VAL A 278 15.57 -10.69 1.08
CA VAL A 278 16.03 -10.23 -0.24
C VAL A 278 15.70 -8.75 -0.52
N PRO A 279 14.45 -8.26 -0.37
CA PRO A 279 14.13 -6.84 -0.57
C PRO A 279 14.82 -5.90 0.42
N LEU A 280 15.09 -6.36 1.65
CA LEU A 280 15.80 -5.58 2.68
C LEU A 280 17.31 -5.49 2.45
N ARG A 281 17.83 -6.27 1.50
CA ARG A 281 19.24 -6.29 1.08
C ARG A 281 19.42 -5.94 -0.39
N ALA A 282 18.38 -5.48 -1.07
CA ALA A 282 18.43 -5.14 -2.48
C ALA A 282 19.30 -3.91 -2.78
N TYR A 283 19.83 -3.83 -4.00
CA TYR A 283 20.76 -2.78 -4.42
C TYR A 283 20.22 -1.36 -4.33
N TYR A 284 18.92 -1.17 -4.54
CA TYR A 284 18.28 0.13 -4.49
C TYR A 284 18.14 0.68 -3.06
N ARG A 285 18.53 -0.11 -2.03
CA ARG A 285 18.67 0.38 -0.66
C ARG A 285 20.10 0.90 -0.46
N PRO A 286 20.28 2.14 -0.01
CA PRO A 286 21.60 2.67 0.34
C PRO A 286 22.29 1.80 1.40
N HIS A 287 23.57 1.53 1.22
CA HIS A 287 24.33 0.66 2.13
C HIS A 287 24.30 1.15 3.60
N ARG A 288 24.37 2.47 3.80
CA ARG A 288 24.35 3.11 5.12
C ARG A 288 23.04 2.94 5.87
N GLU A 289 21.94 2.67 5.17
CA GLU A 289 20.60 2.53 5.75
C GLU A 289 20.21 1.07 6.02
N LEU A 290 21.12 0.11 5.78
CA LEU A 290 20.84 -1.29 6.02
C LEU A 290 20.65 -1.55 7.52
N ASN A 291 19.44 -1.96 7.89
CA ASN A 291 19.11 -2.38 9.24
C ASN A 291 19.58 -3.83 9.47
N PRO A 292 20.29 -4.13 10.56
CA PRO A 292 20.60 -5.51 10.92
C PRO A 292 19.30 -6.31 11.16
N ILE A 293 19.30 -7.58 10.79
CA ILE A 293 18.15 -8.48 10.90
C ILE A 293 18.52 -9.63 11.83
N VAL A 294 17.70 -9.87 12.85
CA VAL A 294 17.83 -11.02 13.77
C VAL A 294 16.59 -11.89 13.64
N LEU A 295 16.78 -13.14 13.26
CA LEU A 295 15.75 -14.17 13.17
C LEU A 295 15.68 -14.91 14.51
N LEU A 296 14.61 -14.71 15.27
CA LEU A 296 14.29 -15.48 16.47
C LEU A 296 13.51 -16.73 16.04
N LEU A 297 14.11 -17.91 16.24
CA LEU A 297 13.58 -19.17 15.75
C LEU A 297 13.35 -20.15 16.88
N ASP A 298 12.17 -20.77 16.96
CA ASP A 298 11.90 -21.79 17.97
C ASP A 298 12.76 -23.05 17.71
N ASN A 299 12.88 -23.42 16.43
CA ASN A 299 13.71 -24.54 15.98
C ASN A 299 15.00 -24.06 15.29
N PRO A 300 16.12 -24.78 15.43
CA PRO A 300 17.35 -24.42 14.75
C PRO A 300 17.17 -24.47 13.21
N PRO A 301 17.75 -23.49 12.47
CA PRO A 301 17.66 -23.45 11.01
C PRO A 301 18.42 -24.62 10.38
N ASP A 302 17.95 -25.08 9.22
CA ASP A 302 18.62 -26.11 8.44
C ASP A 302 19.83 -25.57 7.67
N CYS A 303 20.71 -26.48 7.24
CA CYS A 303 21.93 -26.09 6.52
C CYS A 303 21.63 -25.37 5.20
N HIS A 304 20.56 -25.75 4.47
CA HIS A 304 20.24 -25.11 3.19
C HIS A 304 19.85 -23.65 3.39
N PHE A 305 19.06 -23.34 4.42
CA PHE A 305 18.73 -21.96 4.75
C PHE A 305 19.97 -21.16 5.16
N LEU A 306 20.84 -21.71 6.02
CA LEU A 306 22.08 -21.06 6.43
C LEU A 306 22.99 -20.76 5.24
N GLU A 307 23.11 -21.69 4.29
CA GLU A 307 23.85 -21.48 3.04
C GLU A 307 23.27 -20.36 2.18
N ALA A 308 21.94 -20.21 2.16
CA ALA A 308 21.28 -19.14 1.42
C ALA A 308 21.52 -17.78 2.09
N ILE A 309 21.46 -17.69 3.42
CA ILE A 309 21.58 -16.41 4.13
C ILE A 309 23.01 -15.98 4.46
N CYS A 310 23.99 -16.89 4.42
CA CYS A 310 25.40 -16.60 4.77
C CYS A 310 26.09 -15.57 3.86
N CYS A 311 25.50 -15.28 2.70
CA CYS A 311 25.98 -14.27 1.77
C CYS A 311 25.44 -12.87 2.07
N PHE A 312 24.38 -12.72 2.88
CA PHE A 312 23.81 -11.42 3.19
C PHE A 312 24.53 -10.76 4.37
N PRO A 313 24.71 -9.43 4.30
CA PRO A 313 25.34 -8.70 5.38
C PRO A 313 24.38 -8.49 6.55
N MET A 314 24.91 -8.54 7.78
CA MET A 314 24.18 -8.19 9.00
C MET A 314 22.85 -8.95 9.15
N VAL A 315 22.86 -10.25 8.82
CA VAL A 315 21.73 -11.17 9.02
C VAL A 315 22.18 -12.24 10.00
N TYR A 316 21.42 -12.41 11.07
CA TYR A 316 21.74 -13.33 12.16
C TYR A 316 20.50 -14.10 12.59
N TYR A 317 20.71 -15.18 13.35
CA TYR A 317 19.64 -15.91 14.01
C TYR A 317 19.97 -16.20 15.48
N MET A 318 18.93 -16.43 16.26
CA MET A 318 18.99 -16.89 17.64
C MET A 318 17.88 -17.92 17.86
N VAL A 319 18.13 -18.91 18.71
CA VAL A 319 17.13 -19.93 19.04
C VAL A 319 16.39 -19.54 20.31
N GLY A 320 15.07 -19.51 20.25
CA GLY A 320 14.20 -19.14 21.37
C GLY A 320 12.82 -18.66 20.91
N SER A 321 11.91 -18.48 21.86
CA SER A 321 10.55 -17.97 21.67
C SER A 321 10.42 -16.51 22.11
N ILE A 322 9.33 -15.84 21.72
CA ILE A 322 8.93 -14.53 22.28
C ILE A 322 8.36 -14.69 23.70
N ASP A 323 7.73 -15.82 23.97
CA ASP A 323 7.09 -16.15 25.25
C ASP A 323 8.07 -16.28 26.42
#